data_AF-A0A661XLM1-F1
#
_entry.id   AF-A0A661XLM1-F1
#
_cell.length_a   1.000
_cell.length_b   1.000
_cell.length_c   1.000
_cell.angle_alpha   90.00
_cell.angle_beta   90.00
_cell.angle_gamma   90.00
#
_symmetry.space_group_name_H-M   'P 1'
#
loop_
_entity.id
_entity.type
_entity.pdbx_description
1 polymer ?
#
loop_
_entity_poly.entity_id
_entity_poly.type
_entity_poly.pdbx_seq_one_letter_code
_entity_poly.pdbx_strand_id
1 'polypeptide(L)'
;MENQMSKTRKLIGWVIAGLITALLLFSAMGKFMMPEMAESFTKWGLGDWRTIIAIGEIISALLFLLPKTNIFGSFLLSAHIGGAIVVHMSNGEPFMFQSIVLILIWVTAFVRNPELLSKFK
;
A
#
# COMPACT_ATOMS: atom_id res chain seq x y z
N MET A 1 11.94 -26.19 15.99
CA MET A 1 10.55 -26.52 15.63
C MET A 1 10.00 -25.36 14.83
N GLU A 2 9.71 -25.58 13.56
CA GLU A 2 9.18 -24.57 12.65
C GLU A 2 7.84 -24.09 13.19
N ASN A 3 7.76 -22.83 13.62
CA ASN A 3 6.58 -22.26 14.24
C ASN A 3 5.50 -22.07 13.17
N GLN A 4 4.77 -23.14 12.85
CA GLN A 4 3.71 -23.09 11.85
C GLN A 4 2.64 -22.11 12.31
N MET A 5 2.47 -21.02 11.56
CA MET A 5 1.41 -20.05 11.84
C MET A 5 0.05 -20.74 11.93
N SER A 6 -0.72 -20.40 12.96
CA SER A 6 -2.06 -20.95 13.16
C SER A 6 -2.96 -20.68 11.94
N LYS A 7 -3.90 -21.59 11.66
CA LYS A 7 -4.84 -21.46 10.54
C LYS A 7 -5.60 -20.12 10.59
N THR A 8 -5.98 -19.67 11.79
CA THR A 8 -6.63 -18.38 12.04
C THR A 8 -5.74 -17.20 11.66
N ARG A 9 -4.46 -17.19 12.06
CA ARG A 9 -3.52 -16.12 11.71
C ARG A 9 -3.29 -16.05 10.20
N LYS A 10 -3.16 -17.20 9.54
CA LYS A 10 -3.05 -17.28 8.07
C LYS A 10 -4.28 -16.68 7.38
N LEU A 11 -5.48 -17.02 7.83
CA LEU A 11 -6.72 -16.49 7.27
C LEU A 11 -6.84 -14.97 7.45
N ILE A 12 -6.61 -14.47 8.67
CA ILE A 12 -6.64 -13.04 8.97
C ILE A 12 -5.62 -12.29 8.09
N GLY A 13 -4.39 -12.80 7.98
CA GLY A 13 -3.35 -12.19 7.15
C GLY A 13 -3.75 -12.10 5.67
N TRP A 14 -4.42 -13.12 5.13
CA TRP A 14 -4.92 -13.11 3.75
C TRP A 14 -6.10 -12.17 3.54
N VAL A 15 -7.05 -12.14 4.46
CA VAL A 15 -8.22 -11.24 4.37
C VAL A 15 -7.77 -9.79 4.40
N ILE A 16 -6.92 -9.41 5.36
CA ILE A 16 -6.44 -8.03 5.47
C ILE A 16 -5.58 -7.65 4.26
N ALA A 17 -4.67 -8.54 3.81
CA ALA A 17 -3.87 -8.27 2.62
C ALA A 17 -4.74 -8.09 1.37
N GLY A 18 -5.76 -8.94 1.19
CA GLY A 18 -6.71 -8.84 0.09
C GLY A 18 -7.48 -7.51 0.10
N LEU A 19 -7.97 -7.08 1.27
CA LEU A 19 -8.68 -5.81 1.42
C LEU A 19 -7.78 -4.60 1.12
N ILE A 20 -6.55 -4.59 1.64
CA ILE A 20 -5.57 -3.53 1.36
C ILE A 20 -5.23 -3.49 -0.13
N THR A 21 -4.94 -4.65 -0.73
CA THR A 21 -4.64 -4.72 -2.17
C THR A 21 -5.82 -4.24 -3.00
N ALA A 22 -7.05 -4.66 -2.69
CA ALA A 22 -8.25 -4.21 -3.41
C ALA A 22 -8.43 -2.69 -3.32
N LEU A 23 -8.25 -2.11 -2.12
CA LEU A 23 -8.30 -0.67 -1.91
C LEU A 23 -7.27 0.07 -2.78
N LEU A 24 -6.03 -0.40 -2.80
CA LEU A 24 -4.93 0.23 -3.55
C LEU A 24 -5.10 0.05 -5.07
N LEU A 25 -5.62 -1.09 -5.52
CA LEU A 25 -5.95 -1.29 -6.93
C LEU A 25 -7.11 -0.37 -7.36
N PHE A 26 -8.11 -0.17 -6.49
CA PHE A 26 -9.17 0.81 -6.75
C PHE A 26 -8.62 2.23 -6.84
N SER A 27 -7.76 2.63 -5.89
CA SER A 27 -7.02 3.90 -5.91
C SER A 27 -6.23 4.09 -7.22
N ALA A 28 -5.52 3.07 -7.68
CA ALA A 28 -4.74 3.13 -8.92
C ALA A 28 -5.63 3.17 -10.17
N MET A 29 -6.71 2.40 -10.23
CA MET A 29 -7.70 2.48 -11.32
C MET A 29 -8.34 3.86 -11.39
N GLY A 30 -8.65 4.46 -10.24
CA GLY A 30 -9.14 5.83 -10.15
C GLY A 30 -8.21 6.84 -10.82
N LYS A 31 -6.89 6.66 -10.66
CA LYS A 31 -5.89 7.50 -11.35
C LYS A 31 -5.95 7.42 -12.87
N PHE A 32 -6.53 6.38 -13.46
CA PHE A 32 -6.74 6.29 -14.91
C PHE A 32 -8.12 6.79 -15.33
N MET A 33 -9.15 6.42 -14.58
CA MET A 33 -10.54 6.47 -15.03
C MET A 33 -11.34 7.63 -14.43
N MET A 34 -10.96 8.17 -13.28
CA MET A 34 -11.72 9.20 -12.57
C MET A 34 -11.21 10.59 -12.94
N PRO A 35 -12.06 11.48 -13.51
CA PRO A 35 -11.69 12.86 -13.81
C PRO A 35 -11.18 13.63 -12.59
N GLU A 36 -11.80 13.41 -11.42
CA GLU A 36 -11.44 14.09 -10.17
C GLU A 36 -10.00 13.76 -9.72
N MET A 37 -9.55 12.53 -9.97
CA MET A 37 -8.15 12.13 -9.72
C MET A 37 -7.19 12.79 -10.74
N ALA A 38 -7.60 12.93 -12.00
CA ALA A 38 -6.78 13.61 -13.00
C ALA A 38 -6.60 15.11 -12.66
N GLU A 39 -7.67 15.76 -12.24
CA GLU A 39 -7.65 17.15 -11.76
C GLU A 39 -6.78 17.30 -10.51
N SER A 40 -6.92 16.40 -9.54
CA SER A 40 -6.08 16.39 -8.33
C SER A 40 -4.60 16.26 -8.65
N PHE A 41 -4.21 15.33 -9.52
CA PHE A 41 -2.81 15.17 -9.95
C PHE A 41 -2.28 16.41 -10.69
N THR A 42 -3.11 17.08 -11.48
CA THR A 42 -2.74 18.34 -12.13
C THR A 42 -2.51 19.43 -11.09
N LYS A 43 -3.41 19.58 -10.11
CA LYS A 43 -3.27 20.52 -8.99
C LYS A 43 -2.00 20.26 -8.18
N TRP A 44 -1.66 18.99 -7.94
CA TRP A 44 -0.46 18.60 -7.21
C TRP A 44 0.85 18.75 -8.01
N GLY A 45 0.78 19.18 -9.29
CA GLY A 45 1.96 19.28 -10.16
C GLY A 45 2.52 17.92 -10.61
N LEU A 46 1.72 16.85 -10.52
CA LEU A 46 2.10 15.47 -10.84
C LEU A 46 1.35 14.90 -12.04
N GLY A 47 0.65 15.73 -12.82
CA GLY A 47 -0.18 15.31 -13.96
C GLY A 47 0.55 14.39 -14.94
N ASP A 48 1.75 14.78 -15.36
CA ASP A 48 2.59 14.00 -16.30
C ASP A 48 3.08 12.67 -15.72
N TRP A 49 3.19 12.59 -14.39
CA TRP A 49 3.67 11.41 -13.67
C TRP A 49 2.52 10.49 -13.22
N ARG A 50 1.27 10.89 -13.41
CA ARG A 50 0.07 10.16 -12.93
C ARG A 50 0.07 8.70 -13.35
N THR A 51 0.35 8.43 -14.63
CA THR A 51 0.36 7.07 -15.20
C THR A 51 1.41 6.18 -14.56
N ILE A 52 2.65 6.67 -14.43
CA ILE A 52 3.74 5.85 -13.86
C ILE A 52 3.55 5.64 -12.35
N ILE A 53 2.99 6.63 -11.64
CA ILE A 53 2.62 6.50 -10.23
C ILE A 53 1.54 5.42 -10.05
N ALA A 54 0.51 5.39 -10.92
CA ALA A 54 -0.54 4.39 -10.87
C ALA A 54 -0.02 2.97 -11.20
N ILE A 55 0.86 2.83 -12.20
CA ILE A 55 1.51 1.54 -12.50
C ILE A 55 2.36 1.07 -11.31
N GLY A 56 3.13 1.97 -10.70
CA GLY A 56 3.92 1.67 -9.52
C GLY A 56 3.07 1.19 -8.34
N GLU A 57 1.91 1.82 -8.10
CA GLU A 57 0.95 1.40 -7.07
C GLU A 57 0.42 -0.02 -7.34
N ILE A 58 0.03 -0.32 -8.58
CA ILE A 58 -0.49 -1.64 -8.98
C ILE A 58 0.57 -2.72 -8.75
N ILE A 59 1.79 -2.51 -9.23
CA ILE A 59 2.89 -3.47 -9.08
C ILE A 59 3.16 -3.71 -7.59
N SER A 60 3.23 -2.64 -6.79
CA SER A 60 3.48 -2.72 -5.35
C SER A 60 2.38 -3.48 -4.63
N ALA A 61 1.11 -3.23 -4.97
CA ALA A 61 -0.05 -3.88 -4.38
C ALA A 61 -0.13 -5.38 -4.73
N LEU A 62 0.24 -5.75 -5.96
CA LEU A 62 0.31 -7.15 -6.40
C LEU A 62 1.47 -7.89 -5.72
N LEU A 63 2.66 -7.28 -5.65
CA LEU A 63 3.79 -7.85 -4.93
C LEU A 63 3.47 -8.03 -3.45
N PHE A 64 2.74 -7.09 -2.85
CA PHE A 64 2.28 -7.17 -1.46
C PHE A 64 1.31 -8.32 -1.25
N LEU A 65 0.37 -8.56 -2.17
CA LEU A 65 -0.59 -9.65 -2.08
C LEU A 65 0.10 -11.03 -2.15
N LEU A 66 1.05 -11.20 -3.06
CA LEU A 66 1.69 -12.49 -3.32
C LEU A 66 2.63 -12.91 -2.17
N PRO A 67 2.50 -14.15 -1.64
CA PRO A 67 3.18 -14.55 -0.41
C PRO A 67 4.70 -14.54 -0.54
N LYS A 68 5.26 -14.84 -1.71
CA LYS A 68 6.70 -14.89 -1.95
C LYS A 68 7.36 -13.52 -2.06
N THR A 69 6.59 -12.47 -2.36
CA THR A 69 7.10 -11.13 -2.64
C THR A 69 6.58 -10.07 -1.68
N ASN A 70 5.77 -10.48 -0.69
CA ASN A 70 4.99 -9.58 0.14
C ASN A 70 5.87 -8.53 0.87
N ILE A 71 7.10 -8.89 1.23
CA ILE A 71 8.04 -8.01 1.93
C ILE A 71 8.49 -6.88 0.99
N PHE A 72 8.87 -7.21 -0.25
CA PHE A 72 9.21 -6.20 -1.27
C PHE A 72 8.01 -5.29 -1.56
N GLY A 73 6.82 -5.87 -1.69
CA GLY A 73 5.59 -5.10 -1.85
C GLY A 73 5.35 -4.14 -0.67
N SER A 74 5.61 -4.58 0.56
CA SER A 74 5.46 -3.74 1.77
C SER A 74 6.39 -2.53 1.76
N PHE A 75 7.65 -2.72 1.35
CA PHE A 75 8.61 -1.61 1.21
C PHE A 75 8.21 -0.64 0.10
N LEU A 76 7.81 -1.15 -1.07
CA LEU A 76 7.38 -0.31 -2.18
C LEU A 76 6.11 0.48 -1.85
N LEU A 77 5.13 -0.16 -1.21
CA LEU A 77 3.94 0.52 -0.71
C LEU A 77 4.26 1.55 0.37
N SER A 78 5.27 1.30 1.20
CA SER A 78 5.72 2.30 2.19
C SER A 78 6.24 3.56 1.52
N ALA A 79 7.05 3.41 0.46
CA ALA A 79 7.53 4.55 -0.33
C ALA A 79 6.37 5.26 -1.04
N HIS A 80 5.46 4.50 -1.67
CA HIS A 80 4.32 5.05 -2.40
C HIS A 80 3.37 5.84 -1.48
N ILE A 81 2.94 5.25 -0.36
CA ILE A 81 2.02 5.89 0.57
C ILE A 81 2.72 7.01 1.35
N GLY A 82 4.01 6.90 1.65
CA GLY A 82 4.81 8.00 2.18
C GLY A 82 4.81 9.22 1.26
N GLY A 83 4.98 9.00 -0.05
CA GLY A 83 4.83 10.06 -1.06
C GLY A 83 3.43 10.67 -1.06
N ALA A 84 2.38 9.85 -1.01
CA ALA A 84 1.01 10.33 -0.93
C ALA A 84 0.75 11.20 0.32
N ILE A 85 1.28 10.81 1.48
CA ILE A 85 1.18 11.61 2.71
C ILE A 85 1.80 13.00 2.49
N VAL A 86 3.01 13.06 1.94
CA VAL A 86 3.69 14.34 1.69
C VAL A 86 2.93 15.21 0.69
N VAL A 87 2.38 14.63 -0.39
CA VAL A 87 1.58 15.35 -1.39
C VAL A 87 0.33 15.96 -0.75
N HIS A 88 -0.39 15.20 0.09
CA HIS A 88 -1.56 15.72 0.80
C HIS A 88 -1.17 16.86 1.76
N MET A 89 -0.12 16.65 2.57
CA MET A 89 0.37 17.67 3.50
C MET A 89 0.81 18.97 2.79
N SER A 90 1.56 18.87 1.69
CA SER A 90 2.08 20.03 0.96
C SER A 90 0.97 20.85 0.28
N ASN A 91 -0.20 20.26 0.06
CA ASN A 91 -1.37 20.90 -0.51
C ASN A 91 -2.42 21.30 0.54
N GLY A 92 -2.13 21.15 1.84
CA GLY A 92 -3.06 21.47 2.92
C GLY A 92 -4.28 20.54 3.00
N GLU A 93 -4.16 19.32 2.46
CA GLU A 93 -5.22 18.33 2.40
C GLU A 93 -5.11 17.31 3.56
N PRO A 94 -6.22 16.69 3.99
CA PRO A 94 -6.17 15.64 5.00
C PRO A 94 -5.31 14.45 4.55
N PHE A 95 -4.41 13.99 5.42
CA PHE A 95 -3.47 12.88 5.16
C PHE A 95 -3.69 11.65 6.05
N MET A 96 -4.65 11.71 6.97
CA MET A 96 -4.89 10.68 7.99
C MET A 96 -5.25 9.32 7.37
N PHE A 97 -6.00 9.33 6.26
CA PHE A 97 -6.39 8.10 5.58
C PHE A 97 -5.17 7.33 5.07
N GLN A 98 -4.23 8.02 4.42
CA GLN A 98 -2.98 7.49 3.89
C GLN A 98 -2.10 6.98 5.03
N SER A 99 -2.01 7.71 6.14
CA SER A 99 -1.27 7.26 7.33
C SER A 99 -1.84 5.98 7.94
N ILE A 100 -3.16 5.86 8.04
CA ILE A 100 -3.83 4.64 8.53
C ILE A 100 -3.54 3.47 7.59
N VAL A 101 -3.65 3.67 6.27
CA VAL A 101 -3.34 2.65 5.28
C VAL A 101 -1.88 2.18 5.39
N LEU A 102 -0.93 3.10 5.59
CA LEU A 102 0.49 2.75 5.80
C LEU A 102 0.69 1.88 7.05
N ILE A 103 0.04 2.23 8.16
CA ILE A 103 0.09 1.41 9.38
C ILE A 103 -0.47 0.02 9.12
N LEU A 104 -1.62 -0.08 8.43
CA LEU A 104 -2.24 -1.37 8.10
C LEU A 104 -1.36 -2.23 7.19
N ILE A 105 -0.64 -1.63 6.24
CA ILE A 105 0.35 -2.34 5.40
C ILE A 105 1.42 -2.99 6.28
N TRP A 106 2.04 -2.24 7.19
CA TRP A 106 3.09 -2.76 8.07
C TRP A 106 2.58 -3.78 9.08
N VAL A 107 1.42 -3.55 9.69
CA VAL A 107 0.77 -4.52 10.58
C VAL A 107 0.54 -5.83 9.84
N THR A 108 0.02 -5.77 8.62
CA THR A 108 -0.22 -6.96 7.79
C THR A 108 1.09 -7.66 7.42
N ALA A 109 2.15 -6.90 7.10
CA ALA A 109 3.47 -7.45 6.82
C ALA A 109 4.03 -8.23 8.02
N PHE A 110 3.93 -7.69 9.24
CA PHE A 110 4.36 -8.38 10.45
C PHE A 110 3.48 -9.58 10.82
N VAL A 111 2.16 -9.48 10.58
CA VAL A 111 1.25 -10.61 10.79
C VAL A 111 1.59 -11.77 9.83
N ARG A 112 1.90 -11.48 8.57
CA ARG A 112 2.22 -12.48 7.54
C ARG A 112 3.66 -13.02 7.62
N ASN A 113 4.59 -12.24 8.17
CA ASN A 113 6.02 -12.57 8.25
C ASN A 113 6.52 -12.29 9.68
N PRO A 114 6.20 -13.14 10.67
CA PRO A 114 6.64 -12.93 12.07
C PRO A 114 8.16 -12.79 12.22
N GLU A 115 8.95 -13.43 11.37
CA GLU A 115 10.41 -13.33 11.32
C GLU A 115 10.91 -11.95 10.88
N LEU A 116 10.07 -11.13 10.23
CA LEU A 116 10.43 -9.76 9.89
C LEU A 116 10.56 -8.90 11.14
N LEU A 117 9.72 -9.12 12.16
CA LEU A 117 9.76 -8.37 13.42
C LEU A 117 11.10 -8.49 14.14
N SER A 118 11.78 -9.65 14.05
CA SER A 118 13.07 -9.84 14.70
C SER A 118 14.22 -9.13 13.99
N LYS A 119 14.03 -8.66 12.75
CA LYS A 119 15.02 -7.90 11.99
C LYS A 119 15.02 -6.40 12.30
N PHE A 120 14.00 -5.90 12.99
CA PHE A 120 13.84 -4.49 13.37
C PHE A 120 14.10 -4.22 14.87
N LYS A 121 14.51 -5.24 15.63
CA LYS A 121 14.96 -5.12 17.02
C LYS A 121 16.47 -5.16 17.06
#